data_AF-A0A5S9R461-F1
#
_entry.id   AF-A0A5S9R461-F1
#
_cell.length_a   1.000
_cell.length_b   1.000
_cell.length_c   1.000
_cell.angle_alpha   90.00
_cell.angle_beta   90.00
_cell.angle_gamma   90.00
#
_symmetry.space_group_name_H-M   'P 1'
#
loop_
_entity.id
_entity.type
_entity.pdbx_description
1 polymer ?
#
loop_
_entity_poly.entity_id
_entity_poly.type
_entity_poly.pdbx_seq_one_letter_code
_entity_poly.pdbx_strand_id
1 'polypeptide(L)' 'MPRITEQAHQVYRGEMTAAKHAADPAARWRHLERAHIVSQPDPWLHTCNHAAMLTLALGVLT' A
#
# COMPACT_ATOMS: atom_id res chain seq x y z
N MET A 1 17.42 -5.79 -10.43
CA MET A 1 16.07 -5.33 -10.05
C MET A 1 16.03 -3.82 -10.21
N PRO A 2 15.06 -3.25 -10.94
CA PRO A 2 14.93 -1.80 -11.02
C PRO A 2 14.75 -1.27 -9.59
N ARG A 3 15.65 -0.37 -9.18
CA ARG A 3 15.60 0.22 -7.85
C ARG A 3 14.51 1.28 -7.89
N ILE A 4 13.48 1.12 -7.05
CA ILE A 4 12.47 2.16 -6.85
C ILE A 4 13.17 3.48 -6.48
N THR A 5 12.68 4.61 -7.01
CA THR A 5 13.27 5.93 -6.71
C THR A 5 12.94 6.34 -5.28
N GLU A 6 13.71 7.27 -4.70
CA GLU A 6 13.39 7.79 -3.36
C GLU A 6 12.02 8.46 -3.32
N GLN A 7 11.63 9.18 -4.38
CA GLN A 7 10.31 9.77 -4.49
C GLN A 7 9.21 8.71 -4.46
N ALA A 8 9.37 7.61 -5.21
CA ALA A 8 8.42 6.51 -5.20
C ALA A 8 8.36 5.82 -3.82
N HIS A 9 9.50 5.71 -3.13
CA HIS A 9 9.55 5.25 -1.73
C HIS A 9 8.74 6.16 -0.80
N GLN A 10 8.85 7.47 -0.94
CA GLN A 10 8.10 8.44 -0.13
C GLN A 10 6.61 8.36 -0.40
N VAL A 11 6.20 8.28 -1.68
CA VAL A 11 4.79 8.10 -2.07
C VAL A 11 4.23 6.80 -1.50
N TYR A 12 4.95 5.68 -1.65
CA TYR A 12 4.54 4.40 -1.08
C TYR A 12 4.29 4.51 0.44
N ARG A 13 5.24 5.10 1.19
CA ARG A 13 5.09 5.27 2.65
C ARG A 13 3.91 6.18 3.00
N GLY A 14 3.72 7.27 2.27
CA GLY A 14 2.61 8.20 2.46
C GLY A 14 1.25 7.54 2.26
N GLU A 15 1.12 6.75 1.19
CA GLU A 15 -0.11 6.00 0.90
C GLU A 15 -0.37 4.89 1.93
N MET A 16 0.65 4.15 2.36
CA MET A 16 0.51 3.15 3.43
C MET A 16 0.09 3.78 4.77
N THR A 17 0.65 4.95 5.12
CA THR A 17 0.24 5.70 6.31
C THR A 17 -1.20 6.19 6.18
N ALA A 18 -1.58 6.75 5.04
CA ALA A 18 -2.94 7.23 4.81
C ALA A 18 -3.97 6.08 4.83
N ALA A 19 -3.65 4.91 4.26
CA ALA A 19 -4.47 3.71 4.37
C ALA A 19 -4.71 3.32 5.84
N LYS A 20 -3.65 3.30 6.65
CA LYS A 20 -3.74 2.95 8.08
C LYS A 20 -4.69 3.87 8.85
N HIS A 21 -4.71 5.17 8.51
CA HIS A 21 -5.52 6.17 9.20
C HIS A 21 -6.90 6.42 8.57
N ALA A 22 -7.17 5.89 7.39
CA ALA A 22 -8.48 5.99 6.76
C ALA A 22 -9.54 5.20 7.58
N ALA A 23 -10.62 5.90 7.95
CA ALA A 23 -11.75 5.33 8.67
C ALA A 23 -12.73 4.59 7.76
N ASP A 24 -12.84 5.03 6.50
CA ASP A 24 -13.71 4.41 5.50
C ASP A 24 -12.95 3.28 4.76
N PRO A 25 -13.53 2.07 4.65
CA PRO A 25 -12.92 0.96 3.93
C PRO A 25 -12.62 1.26 2.45
N ALA A 26 -13.47 2.03 1.76
CA ALA A 26 -13.23 2.37 0.36
C ALA A 26 -12.07 3.38 0.20
N ALA A 27 -11.97 4.34 1.11
CA ALA A 27 -10.82 5.23 1.20
C ALA A 27 -9.53 4.45 1.50
N ARG A 28 -9.56 3.53 2.48
CA ARG A 28 -8.43 2.65 2.80
C ARG A 28 -8.01 1.83 1.57
N TRP A 29 -8.95 1.25 0.84
CA TRP A 29 -8.67 0.51 -0.40
C TRP A 29 -7.97 1.39 -1.45
N ARG A 30 -8.48 2.60 -1.70
CA ARG A 30 -7.86 3.55 -2.65
C ARG A 30 -6.42 3.90 -2.29
N HIS A 31 -6.10 4.05 -1.02
CA HIS A 31 -4.72 4.29 -0.58
C HIS A 31 -3.83 3.05 -0.83
N LEU A 32 -4.31 1.85 -0.49
CA LEU A 32 -3.58 0.61 -0.75
C LEU A 32 -3.36 0.34 -2.25
N GLU A 33 -4.30 0.72 -3.11
CA GLU A 33 -4.17 0.59 -4.57
C GLU A 33 -3.07 1.51 -5.13
N ARG A 34 -2.96 2.75 -4.63
CA ARG A 34 -1.86 3.64 -5.04
C ARG A 34 -0.50 3.15 -4.55
N ALA A 35 -0.42 2.67 -3.32
CA ALA A 35 0.79 2.03 -2.79
C ALA A 35 1.17 0.76 -3.58
N HIS A 36 0.18 -0.02 -4.02
CA HIS A 36 0.38 -1.20 -4.87
C HIS A 36 1.03 -0.86 -6.22
N ILE A 37 0.52 0.16 -6.91
CA ILE A 37 1.04 0.60 -8.21
C ILE A 37 2.49 1.09 -8.07
N VAL A 38 2.75 1.95 -7.08
CA VAL A 38 4.08 2.54 -6.88
C VAL A 38 5.13 1.51 -6.45
N SER A 39 4.72 0.44 -5.77
CA SER A 39 5.63 -0.63 -5.33
C SER A 39 5.97 -1.65 -6.40
N GLN A 40 5.35 -1.65 -7.60
CA GLN A 40 5.62 -2.64 -8.66
C GLN A 40 7.11 -2.91 -8.97
N PRO A 41 8.02 -1.90 -8.98
CA PRO A 41 9.44 -2.14 -9.24
C PRO A 41 10.19 -2.83 -8.09
N ASP A 42 9.64 -2.82 -6.87
CA ASP A 42 10.21 -3.42 -5.67
C ASP A 42 9.37 -4.64 -5.21
N PRO A 43 9.85 -5.88 -5.41
CA PRO A 43 9.05 -7.08 -5.16
C PRO A 43 8.69 -7.26 -3.68
N TRP A 44 9.53 -6.75 -2.77
CA TRP A 44 9.27 -6.87 -1.34
C TRP A 44 8.16 -5.92 -0.92
N LEU A 45 8.25 -4.64 -1.31
CA LEU A 45 7.19 -3.67 -1.03
C LEU A 45 5.86 -4.10 -1.67
N HIS A 46 5.91 -4.64 -2.89
CA HIS A 46 4.72 -5.13 -3.58
C HIS A 46 4.05 -6.28 -2.84
N THR A 47 4.85 -7.22 -2.32
CA THR A 47 4.35 -8.34 -1.50
C THR A 47 3.74 -7.85 -0.19
N CYS A 48 4.38 -6.90 0.49
CA CYS A 48 3.81 -6.28 1.69
C CYS A 48 2.47 -5.60 1.40
N ASN A 49 2.33 -4.96 0.24
CA ASN A 49 1.08 -4.30 -0.14
C ASN A 49 -0.05 -5.31 -0.40
N HIS A 50 0.25 -6.44 -1.08
CA HIS A 50 -0.71 -7.53 -1.24
C HIS A 50 -1.19 -8.07 0.10
N ALA A 51 -0.28 -8.25 1.07
CA ALA A 51 -0.66 -8.68 2.41
C ALA A 51 -1.62 -7.67 3.08
N ALA A 52 -1.35 -6.36 2.97
CA ALA A 52 -2.23 -5.33 3.51
C ALA A 52 -3.62 -5.31 2.84
N MET A 53 -3.68 -5.47 1.51
CA MET A 53 -4.94 -5.58 0.78
C MET A 53 -5.73 -6.83 1.15
N LEU A 54 -5.04 -7.97 1.34
CA LEU A 54 -5.65 -9.21 1.79
C LEU A 54 -6.23 -9.06 3.20
N THR A 55 -5.49 -8.46 4.14
CA THR A 55 -5.99 -8.19 5.50
C THR A 55 -7.25 -7.31 5.48
N LEU A 56 -7.29 -6.29 4.62
CA LEU A 56 -8.50 -5.46 4.45
C LEU A 56 -9.66 -6.26 3.87
N ALA A 57 -9.42 -7.05 2.82
CA ALA A 57 -10.45 -7.85 2.15
C ALA A 57 -11.06 -8.91 3.08
N LEU A 58 -10.27 -9.48 3.98
CA LEU A 58 -10.74 -10.44 4.98
C LEU A 58 -11.37 -9.79 6.21
N GLY A 59 -11.30 -8.45 6.35
CA GLY A 59 -11.81 -7.74 7.52
C GLY A 59 -11.01 -7.98 8.81
N VAL A 60 -9.74 -8.40 8.71
CA VAL A 60 -8.96 -8.93 9.85
C VAL A 60 -8.36 -7.83 10.75
N LEU A 61 -8.57 -6.54 10.48
CA LEU A 61 -8.16 -5.44 11.35
C LEU A 61 -9.18 -4.30 11.30
N THR A 62 -10.08 -4.27 12.29
CA THR A 62 -10.78 -3.06 12.76
C THR A 62 -9.95 -2.35 13.80
#